data_AF-A0A1R2CJY6-F1
#
_entry.id   AF-A0A1R2CJY6-F1
#
_cell.length_a   1.000
_cell.length_b   1.000
_cell.length_c   1.000
_cell.angle_alpha   90.00
_cell.angle_beta   90.00
_cell.angle_gamma   90.00
#
_symmetry.space_group_name_H-M   'P 1'
#
loop_
_entity.id
_entity.type
_entity.pdbx_description
1 polymer ?
#
loop_
_entity_poly.entity_id
_entity_poly.type
_entity_poly.pdbx_seq_one_letter_code
_entity_poly.pdbx_strand_id
1 'polypeptide(L)'
;MSKGFTIPTKSLPEKLLVKIPAERLLQNLRDIIQNLVPLVDINKFLSSKDLLTSELKKLIESGCEEARSFLENLNSLCCTQCNKPNIKIRLSCGHFLCETCSSQLTLGCSIDHSKQSYPLCSICQKEITESEFTTLFQKEDIQKFIEMENVYMKEMLNQNGILKCRKCNHEKSRYFDTSCYHLCMDCVADRIRSSASGFITCPICNCAYENIEELANKELVCENCSNVGYFIGDYMRAIDGEKYFLCSTCLYYTQNQGICQKTNKKITKKEKLEISDFLFGTCEECGQEVYKGYMRLAKCCVGVAFCNNCADTVQVCRKCMAQIEYHN
;
A
#
# COMPACT_ATOMS: atom_id res chain seq x y z
N MET A 1 82.57 -19.44 27.66
CA MET A 1 82.27 -18.78 26.36
C MET A 1 80.74 -18.71 26.19
N SER A 2 80.12 -17.62 26.64
CA SER A 2 78.68 -17.37 26.46
C SER A 2 78.44 -16.67 25.13
N LYS A 3 77.78 -17.34 24.18
CA LYS A 3 77.38 -16.73 22.91
C LYS A 3 76.28 -15.71 23.17
N GLY A 4 76.57 -14.44 22.90
CA GLY A 4 75.63 -13.34 23.03
C GLY A 4 74.46 -13.46 22.04
N PHE A 5 73.29 -13.05 22.48
CA PHE A 5 72.10 -12.89 21.65
C PHE A 5 72.31 -11.74 20.66
N THR A 6 72.21 -12.02 19.36
CA THR A 6 72.07 -11.00 18.32
C THR A 6 70.60 -10.70 18.09
N ILE A 7 70.20 -9.44 18.34
CA ILE A 7 68.86 -8.93 18.00
C ILE A 7 68.82 -8.70 16.48
N PRO A 8 67.79 -9.19 15.75
CA PRO A 8 67.68 -8.94 14.32
C PRO A 8 67.39 -7.45 14.06
N THR A 9 68.34 -6.74 13.44
CA THR A 9 68.15 -5.43 12.84
C THR A 9 67.35 -5.58 11.54
N LYS A 10 66.03 -5.78 11.66
CA LYS A 10 65.13 -5.45 10.56
C LYS A 10 65.00 -3.93 10.53
N SER A 11 65.28 -3.34 9.37
CA SER A 11 65.14 -1.91 9.09
C SER A 11 63.82 -1.39 9.63
N LEU A 12 63.90 -0.36 10.47
CA LEU A 12 62.74 0.42 10.90
C LEU A 12 62.01 0.95 9.65
N PRO A 13 60.67 0.90 9.60
CA PRO A 13 59.93 1.45 8.47
C PRO A 13 60.23 2.95 8.32
N GLU A 14 60.50 3.40 7.09
CA GLU A 14 60.83 4.80 6.74
C GLU A 14 59.71 5.81 7.02
N LYS A 15 58.49 5.35 7.37
CA LYS A 15 57.41 6.24 7.77
C LYS A 15 57.49 6.54 9.26
N LEU A 16 57.63 7.83 9.57
CA LEU A 16 57.51 8.37 10.93
C LEU A 16 56.23 7.83 11.57
N LEU A 17 56.38 6.98 12.60
CA LEU A 17 55.27 6.52 13.43
C LEU A 17 54.80 7.71 14.28
N VAL A 18 53.89 8.50 13.72
CA VAL A 18 53.25 9.60 14.43
C VAL A 18 52.35 8.98 15.50
N LYS A 19 52.70 9.18 16.76
CA LYS A 19 51.89 8.75 17.90
C LYS A 19 50.59 9.55 17.89
N ILE A 20 49.50 8.90 17.50
CA ILE A 20 48.17 9.52 17.53
C ILE A 20 47.82 9.77 19.01
N PRO A 21 47.44 11.00 19.40
CA PRO A 21 47.03 11.28 20.76
C PRO A 21 45.89 10.35 21.19
N ALA A 22 45.96 9.85 22.43
CA ALA A 22 45.00 8.88 22.94
C ALA A 22 43.56 9.42 22.87
N GLU A 23 43.37 10.73 23.05
CA GLU A 23 42.08 11.40 22.95
C GLU A 23 41.50 11.35 21.53
N ARG A 24 42.36 11.52 20.51
CA ARG A 24 41.97 11.47 19.10
C ARG A 24 41.61 10.04 18.67
N LEU A 25 42.33 9.06 19.23
CA LEU A 25 42.06 7.64 19.01
C LEU A 25 40.75 7.20 19.67
N LEU A 26 40.49 7.69 20.90
CA LEU A 26 39.23 7.49 21.63
C LEU A 26 38.03 8.12 20.93
N GLN A 27 38.20 9.33 20.38
CA GLN A 27 37.16 9.99 19.61
C GLN A 27 36.85 9.21 18.33
N ASN A 28 37.88 8.83 17.57
CA ASN A 28 37.74 7.99 16.38
C ASN A 28 37.04 6.65 16.70
N LEU A 29 37.39 5.99 17.81
CA LEU A 29 36.73 4.76 18.27
C LEU A 29 35.26 4.98 18.65
N ARG A 30 34.93 6.10 19.33
CA ARG A 30 33.53 6.46 19.61
C ARG A 30 32.74 6.70 18.34
N ASP A 31 33.31 7.41 17.39
CA ASP A 31 32.67 7.72 16.11
C ASP A 31 32.45 6.44 15.31
N ILE A 32 33.42 5.51 15.30
CA ILE A 32 33.26 4.16 14.72
C ILE A 32 32.14 3.41 15.43
N ILE A 33 32.16 3.30 16.76
CA ILE A 33 31.13 2.57 17.50
C ILE A 33 29.75 3.16 17.23
N GLN A 34 29.60 4.49 17.24
CA GLN A 34 28.34 5.15 16.87
C GLN A 34 27.91 4.87 15.43
N ASN A 35 28.86 4.73 14.50
CA ASN A 35 28.60 4.39 13.09
C ASN A 35 28.48 2.87 12.83
N LEU A 36 28.88 2.01 13.79
CA LEU A 36 28.72 0.56 13.77
C LEU A 36 27.49 0.11 14.57
N VAL A 37 26.90 0.94 15.43
CA VAL A 37 25.58 0.70 16.06
C VAL A 37 24.48 0.37 15.03
N PRO A 38 24.47 0.95 13.82
CA PRO A 38 23.61 0.51 12.72
C PRO A 38 23.93 -0.89 12.17
N LEU A 39 25.01 -1.59 12.52
CA LEU A 39 25.29 -2.95 12.01
C LEU A 39 24.31 -4.01 12.54
N VAL A 40 23.47 -3.68 13.52
CA VAL A 40 22.29 -4.49 13.86
C VAL A 40 21.28 -4.50 12.69
N ASP A 41 21.31 -3.49 11.83
CA ASP A 41 20.47 -3.32 10.65
C ASP A 41 21.33 -2.94 9.43
N ILE A 42 21.75 -3.95 8.69
CA ILE A 42 22.61 -3.79 7.52
C ILE A 42 22.02 -2.85 6.44
N ASN A 43 20.71 -2.59 6.44
CA ASN A 43 20.08 -1.69 5.48
C ASN A 43 20.26 -0.22 5.88
N LYS A 44 20.23 0.09 7.18
CA LYS A 44 20.66 1.41 7.69
C LYS A 44 22.12 1.65 7.40
N PHE A 45 22.93 0.61 7.58
CA PHE A 45 24.34 0.66 7.24
C PHE A 45 24.57 0.97 5.75
N LEU A 46 23.93 0.24 4.84
CA LEU A 46 24.04 0.44 3.39
C LEU A 46 23.63 1.86 2.97
N SER A 47 22.62 2.42 3.63
CA SER A 47 22.18 3.80 3.39
C SER A 47 23.23 4.86 3.80
N SER A 48 24.18 4.50 4.66
CA SER A 48 25.26 5.37 5.17
C SER A 48 26.65 5.04 4.61
N LYS A 49 26.72 4.17 3.60
CA LYS A 49 27.97 3.56 3.10
C LYS A 49 29.06 4.57 2.74
N ASP A 50 28.71 5.68 2.10
CA ASP A 50 29.70 6.67 1.65
C ASP A 50 30.36 7.40 2.82
N LEU A 51 29.57 7.84 3.80
CA LEU A 51 30.05 8.50 5.01
C LEU A 51 30.99 7.55 5.79
N LEU A 52 30.56 6.32 6.00
CA LEU A 52 31.37 5.31 6.69
C LEU A 52 32.65 4.97 5.91
N THR A 53 32.58 4.84 4.59
CA THR A 53 33.77 4.58 3.76
C THR A 53 34.80 5.71 3.94
N SER A 54 34.35 6.95 4.06
CA SER A 54 35.23 8.09 4.31
C SER A 54 35.90 8.04 5.69
N GLU A 55 35.16 7.67 6.73
CA GLU A 55 35.71 7.50 8.08
C GLU A 55 36.66 6.30 8.17
N LEU A 56 36.33 5.18 7.52
CA LEU A 56 37.22 4.01 7.44
C LEU A 56 38.54 4.35 6.76
N LYS A 57 38.53 5.16 5.69
CA LYS A 57 39.75 5.61 5.03
C LYS A 57 40.66 6.41 5.96
N LYS A 58 40.11 7.32 6.77
CA LYS A 58 40.89 8.09 7.77
C LYS A 58 41.58 7.19 8.80
N LEU A 59 40.95 6.07 9.18
CA LEU A 59 41.50 5.09 10.10
C LEU A 59 42.59 4.23 9.46
N ILE A 60 42.41 3.88 8.18
CA ILE A 60 43.42 3.17 7.40
C ILE A 60 44.67 4.05 7.25
N GLU A 61 44.50 5.34 6.98
CA GLU A 61 45.60 6.33 6.95
C GLU A 61 46.30 6.46 8.31
N SER A 62 45.56 6.20 9.40
CA SER A 62 46.07 6.16 10.77
C SER A 62 46.76 4.83 11.13
N GLY A 63 46.85 3.87 10.20
CA GLY A 63 47.52 2.59 10.38
C GLY A 63 46.65 1.45 10.93
N CYS A 64 45.32 1.60 10.95
CA CYS A 64 44.41 0.53 11.39
C CYS A 64 44.18 -0.50 10.26
N GLU A 65 44.79 -1.67 10.38
CA GLU A 65 44.68 -2.75 9.39
C GLU A 65 43.31 -3.45 9.44
N GLU A 66 42.66 -3.50 10.60
CA GLU A 66 41.31 -4.04 10.75
C GLU A 66 40.29 -3.20 9.95
N ALA A 67 40.45 -1.87 9.93
CA ALA A 67 39.63 -0.98 9.12
C ALA A 67 39.84 -1.23 7.61
N ARG A 68 41.07 -1.60 7.19
CA ARG A 68 41.37 -1.98 5.81
C ARG A 68 40.67 -3.27 5.43
N SER A 69 40.84 -4.33 6.23
CA SER A 69 40.20 -5.62 5.99
C SER A 69 38.66 -5.50 5.97
N PHE A 70 38.09 -4.70 6.88
CA PHE A 70 36.66 -4.44 6.89
C PHE A 70 36.20 -3.70 5.63
N LEU A 71 36.91 -2.65 5.20
CA LEU A 71 36.59 -1.93 3.96
C LEU A 71 36.69 -2.82 2.71
N GLU A 72 37.69 -3.71 2.65
CA GLU A 72 37.81 -4.70 1.57
C GLU A 72 36.61 -5.66 1.54
N ASN A 73 36.18 -6.17 2.70
CA ASN A 73 34.99 -7.00 2.83
C ASN A 73 33.71 -6.26 2.46
N LEU A 74 33.62 -4.96 2.72
CA LEU A 74 32.48 -4.15 2.30
C LEU A 74 32.44 -3.92 0.79
N ASN A 75 33.60 -3.73 0.19
CA ASN A 75 33.73 -3.54 -1.25
C ASN A 75 33.56 -4.84 -2.04
N SER A 76 33.69 -6.00 -1.39
CA SER A 76 33.40 -7.30 -2.00
C SER A 76 31.91 -7.66 -2.02
N LEU A 77 31.05 -6.90 -1.34
CA LEU A 77 29.60 -7.09 -1.40
C LEU A 77 29.07 -6.76 -2.80
N CYS A 78 28.47 -7.77 -3.44
CA CYS A 78 27.96 -7.68 -4.81
C CYS A 78 26.52 -8.15 -4.90
N CYS A 79 25.78 -7.59 -5.85
CA CYS A 79 24.37 -7.88 -6.05
C CYS A 79 24.23 -9.35 -6.40
N THR A 80 23.39 -10.09 -5.68
CA THR A 80 23.28 -11.53 -5.87
C THR A 80 22.72 -11.89 -7.25
N GLN A 81 21.99 -10.98 -7.90
CA GLN A 81 21.41 -11.21 -9.23
C GLN A 81 22.33 -10.83 -10.39
N CYS A 82 23.09 -9.74 -10.29
CA CYS A 82 23.90 -9.22 -11.41
C CYS A 82 25.40 -9.05 -11.10
N ASN A 83 25.84 -9.44 -9.90
CA ASN A 83 27.22 -9.34 -9.41
C ASN A 83 27.84 -7.92 -9.44
N LYS A 84 27.02 -6.86 -9.55
CA LYS A 84 27.50 -5.48 -9.46
C LYS A 84 27.74 -5.06 -7.99
N PRO A 85 28.80 -4.29 -7.68
CA PRO A 85 29.18 -3.92 -6.31
C PRO A 85 28.29 -2.84 -5.66
N ASN A 86 27.38 -2.22 -6.41
CA ASN A 86 26.53 -1.14 -5.92
C ASN A 86 25.26 -1.68 -5.23
N ILE A 87 25.41 -2.24 -4.03
CA ILE A 87 24.29 -2.76 -3.24
C ILE A 87 23.44 -1.64 -2.66
N LYS A 88 22.12 -1.73 -2.88
CA LYS A 88 21.11 -0.84 -2.29
C LYS A 88 20.53 -1.42 -1.00
N ILE A 89 20.21 -2.72 -1.00
CA ILE A 89 19.54 -3.37 0.13
C ILE A 89 19.99 -4.82 0.32
N ARG A 90 19.90 -5.32 1.55
CA ARG A 90 19.85 -6.75 1.88
C ARG A 90 18.45 -7.11 2.35
N LEU A 91 17.87 -8.12 1.72
CA LEU A 91 16.59 -8.66 2.12
C LEU A 91 16.75 -9.65 3.29
N SER A 92 15.67 -9.87 4.04
CA SER A 92 15.55 -10.83 5.14
C SER A 92 15.84 -12.27 4.70
N CYS A 93 15.56 -12.59 3.43
CA CYS A 93 15.97 -13.85 2.81
C CYS A 93 17.48 -14.00 2.59
N GLY A 94 18.27 -12.97 2.89
CA GLY A 94 19.74 -12.96 2.81
C GLY A 94 20.31 -12.41 1.50
N HIS A 95 19.49 -12.21 0.47
CA HIS A 95 19.93 -11.72 -0.83
C HIS A 95 20.25 -10.22 -0.82
N PHE A 96 21.31 -9.84 -1.53
CA PHE A 96 21.71 -8.45 -1.74
C PHE A 96 21.26 -7.99 -3.12
N LEU A 97 20.61 -6.83 -3.21
CA LEU A 97 20.14 -6.27 -4.47
C LEU A 97 20.75 -4.89 -4.71
N CYS A 98 21.24 -4.66 -5.92
CA CYS A 98 21.56 -3.32 -6.40
C CYS A 98 20.29 -2.55 -6.76
N GLU A 99 20.44 -1.25 -6.99
CA GLU A 99 19.32 -0.37 -7.38
C GLU A 99 18.53 -0.92 -8.58
N THR A 100 19.21 -1.28 -9.67
CA THR A 100 18.56 -1.81 -10.88
C THR A 100 17.83 -3.14 -10.66
N CYS A 101 18.41 -4.07 -9.90
CA CYS A 101 17.75 -5.35 -9.63
C CYS A 101 16.61 -5.19 -8.63
N SER A 102 16.72 -4.24 -7.70
CA SER A 102 15.65 -3.92 -6.75
C SER A 102 14.44 -3.26 -7.42
N SER A 103 14.63 -2.52 -8.51
CA SER A 103 13.52 -1.99 -9.31
C SER A 103 12.84 -3.04 -10.18
N GLN A 104 13.40 -4.25 -10.29
CA GLN A 104 12.85 -5.38 -11.06
C GLN A 104 12.18 -6.43 -10.16
N LEU A 105 11.89 -6.07 -8.91
CA LEU A 105 11.13 -6.96 -8.03
C LEU A 105 9.76 -7.25 -8.62
N THR A 106 9.34 -8.51 -8.52
CA THR A 106 8.02 -8.94 -8.98
C THR A 106 7.02 -8.90 -7.83
N LEU A 107 5.75 -8.75 -8.16
CA LEU A 107 4.67 -8.90 -7.20
C LEU A 107 4.20 -10.36 -7.16
N GLY A 108 3.77 -10.81 -5.99
CA GLY A 108 3.07 -12.07 -5.84
C GLY A 108 2.04 -12.03 -4.73
N CYS A 109 1.33 -13.14 -4.57
CA CYS A 109 0.37 -13.35 -3.50
C CYS A 109 1.09 -13.87 -2.25
N SER A 110 0.89 -13.22 -1.09
CA SER A 110 1.38 -13.77 0.17
C SER A 110 0.68 -15.09 0.50
N ILE A 111 1.45 -16.03 1.06
CA ILE A 111 0.96 -17.35 1.49
C ILE A 111 0.11 -17.21 2.76
N ASP A 112 0.56 -16.36 3.69
CA ASP A 112 -0.09 -16.11 4.99
C ASP A 112 -1.20 -15.06 4.87
N HIS A 113 -1.03 -14.12 3.93
CA HIS A 113 -1.98 -13.07 3.62
C HIS A 113 -2.44 -13.22 2.17
N SER A 114 -3.23 -14.26 1.90
CA SER A 114 -3.81 -14.65 0.59
C SER A 114 -4.61 -13.56 -0.18
N LYS A 115 -4.50 -12.30 0.21
CA LYS A 115 -5.41 -11.20 -0.15
C LYS A 115 -4.72 -9.86 -0.42
N GLN A 116 -3.40 -9.76 -0.28
CA GLN A 116 -2.64 -8.56 -0.63
C GLN A 116 -1.46 -8.95 -1.53
N SER A 117 -1.18 -8.11 -2.52
CA SER A 117 0.01 -8.26 -3.37
C SER A 117 1.19 -7.66 -2.64
N TYR A 118 2.25 -8.45 -2.51
CA TYR A 118 3.49 -8.01 -1.90
C TYR A 118 4.64 -8.17 -2.90
N PRO A 119 5.63 -7.28 -2.84
CA PRO A 119 6.87 -7.49 -3.55
C PRO A 119 7.58 -8.74 -3.02
N LEU A 120 8.05 -9.55 -3.95
CA LEU A 120 8.78 -10.78 -3.68
C LEU A 120 10.24 -10.61 -4.10
N CYS A 121 11.14 -11.26 -3.35
CA CYS A 121 12.52 -11.40 -3.76
C CYS A 121 12.61 -12.06 -5.15
N SER A 122 13.20 -11.37 -6.13
CA SER A 122 13.37 -11.87 -7.50
C SER A 122 14.14 -13.20 -7.61
N ILE A 123 14.91 -13.57 -6.59
CA ILE A 123 15.79 -14.75 -6.58
C ILE A 123 15.11 -15.96 -5.93
N CYS A 124 14.48 -15.79 -4.76
CA CYS A 124 13.91 -16.90 -3.99
C CYS A 124 12.40 -16.81 -3.77
N GLN A 125 11.74 -15.78 -4.32
CA GLN A 125 10.30 -15.55 -4.26
C GLN A 125 9.74 -15.42 -2.83
N LYS A 126 10.59 -15.20 -1.82
CA LYS A 126 10.16 -14.88 -0.46
C LYS A 126 9.62 -13.46 -0.39
N GLU A 127 8.56 -13.28 0.39
CA GLU A 127 7.96 -11.98 0.70
C GLU A 127 8.99 -11.06 1.36
N ILE A 128 9.02 -9.79 0.93
CA ILE A 128 9.84 -8.79 1.60
C ILE A 128 9.08 -8.19 2.79
N THR A 129 9.82 -7.84 3.84
CA THR A 129 9.23 -7.25 5.05
C THR A 129 8.77 -5.81 4.83
N GLU A 130 7.87 -5.30 5.67
CA GLU A 130 7.42 -3.89 5.62
C GLU A 130 8.59 -2.89 5.78
N SER A 131 9.58 -3.22 6.61
CA SER A 131 10.80 -2.42 6.75
C SER A 131 11.64 -2.40 5.47
N GLU A 132 11.74 -3.53 4.77
CA GLU A 132 12.45 -3.61 3.48
C GLU A 132 11.70 -2.86 2.39
N PHE A 133 10.38 -3.00 2.37
CA PHE A 133 9.51 -2.26 1.49
C PHE A 133 9.70 -0.75 1.63
N THR A 134 9.64 -0.24 2.86
CA THR A 134 9.84 1.19 3.16
C THR A 134 11.24 1.67 2.76
N THR A 135 12.25 0.80 2.84
CA THR A 135 13.62 1.11 2.42
C THR A 135 13.75 1.17 0.89
N LEU A 136 13.05 0.29 0.18
CA LEU A 136 13.08 0.17 -1.28
C LEU A 136 12.28 1.26 -1.98
N PHE A 137 11.09 1.55 -1.44
CA PHE A 137 10.11 2.46 -2.01
C PHE A 137 9.95 3.65 -1.06
N GLN A 138 10.82 4.66 -1.24
CA GLN A 138 10.64 5.94 -0.57
C GLN A 138 9.38 6.64 -1.10
N LYS A 139 8.92 7.70 -0.43
CA LYS A 139 7.65 8.40 -0.76
C LYS A 139 7.49 8.74 -2.24
N GLU A 140 8.58 9.08 -2.93
CA GLU A 140 8.61 9.45 -4.35
C GLU A 140 8.48 8.23 -5.30
N ASP A 141 8.80 7.03 -4.84
CA ASP A 141 8.72 5.78 -5.61
C ASP A 141 7.43 4.98 -5.34
N ILE A 142 6.57 5.44 -4.42
CA ILE A 142 5.27 4.79 -4.13
C ILE A 142 4.40 4.73 -5.39
N GLN A 143 4.45 5.76 -6.24
CA GLN A 143 3.67 5.79 -7.48
C GLN A 143 4.06 4.66 -8.44
N LYS A 144 5.37 4.38 -8.59
CA LYS A 144 5.86 3.27 -9.40
C LYS A 144 5.41 1.92 -8.86
N PHE A 145 5.39 1.77 -7.54
CA PHE A 145 4.85 0.56 -6.91
C PHE A 145 3.37 0.38 -7.21
N ILE A 146 2.57 1.45 -7.09
CA ILE A 146 1.13 1.40 -7.39
C ILE A 146 0.88 1.04 -8.86
N GLU A 147 1.67 1.59 -9.78
CA GLU A 147 1.61 1.25 -11.21
C GLU A 147 1.90 -0.24 -11.45
N MET A 148 3.00 -0.74 -10.87
CA MET A 148 3.35 -2.16 -10.91
C MET A 148 2.23 -3.05 -10.31
N GLU A 149 1.65 -2.62 -9.21
CA GLU A 149 0.54 -3.31 -8.53
C GLU A 149 -0.73 -3.35 -9.37
N ASN A 150 -1.06 -2.25 -10.03
CA ASN A 150 -2.18 -2.16 -10.95
C ASN A 150 -1.98 -3.09 -12.16
N VAL A 151 -0.78 -3.13 -12.76
CA VAL A 151 -0.45 -4.05 -13.86
C VAL A 151 -0.63 -5.50 -13.40
N TYR A 152 -0.05 -5.87 -12.25
CA TYR A 152 -0.17 -7.21 -11.70
C TYR A 152 -1.63 -7.60 -11.42
N MET A 153 -2.41 -6.72 -10.79
CA MET A 153 -3.83 -6.98 -10.52
C MET A 153 -4.62 -7.17 -11.83
N LYS A 154 -4.36 -6.36 -12.85
CA LYS A 154 -4.99 -6.49 -14.17
C LYS A 154 -4.68 -7.84 -14.81
N GLU A 155 -3.41 -8.27 -14.76
CA GLU A 155 -2.98 -9.59 -15.25
C GLU A 155 -3.66 -10.74 -14.48
N MET A 156 -3.68 -10.66 -13.15
CA MET A 156 -4.35 -11.64 -12.30
C MET A 156 -5.84 -11.78 -12.60
N LEU A 157 -6.51 -10.66 -12.87
CA LEU A 157 -7.92 -10.68 -13.29
C LEU A 157 -8.09 -11.33 -14.66
N ASN A 158 -7.21 -11.01 -15.61
CA ASN A 158 -7.28 -11.59 -16.96
C ASN A 158 -6.99 -13.09 -16.97
N GLN A 159 -6.10 -13.57 -16.08
CA GLN A 159 -5.73 -14.98 -15.99
C GLN A 159 -6.76 -15.81 -15.22
N ASN A 160 -7.21 -15.32 -14.06
CA ASN A 160 -8.06 -16.09 -13.14
C ASN A 160 -9.55 -15.72 -13.23
N GLY A 161 -9.89 -14.64 -13.92
CA GLY A 161 -11.26 -14.11 -14.01
C GLY A 161 -11.81 -13.53 -12.70
N ILE A 162 -11.03 -13.53 -11.61
CA ILE A 162 -11.48 -13.13 -10.27
C ILE A 162 -10.38 -12.36 -9.54
N LEU A 163 -10.75 -11.21 -8.94
CA LEU A 163 -9.96 -10.47 -7.95
C LEU A 163 -10.79 -10.23 -6.69
N LYS A 164 -10.15 -9.87 -5.57
CA LYS A 164 -10.86 -9.46 -4.35
C LYS A 164 -10.75 -7.96 -4.11
N CYS A 165 -11.87 -7.35 -3.73
CA CYS A 165 -11.91 -5.96 -3.26
C CYS A 165 -11.21 -5.84 -1.91
N ARG A 166 -10.26 -4.91 -1.75
CA ARG A 166 -9.54 -4.69 -0.49
C ARG A 166 -10.40 -4.09 0.63
N LYS A 167 -11.54 -3.47 0.30
CA LYS A 167 -12.46 -2.90 1.29
C LYS A 167 -13.47 -3.91 1.81
N CYS A 168 -14.23 -4.57 0.92
CA CYS A 168 -15.29 -5.49 1.31
C CYS A 168 -14.91 -6.98 1.22
N ASN A 169 -13.73 -7.30 0.68
CA ASN A 169 -13.25 -8.67 0.46
C ASN A 169 -14.17 -9.53 -0.45
N HIS A 170 -15.09 -8.90 -1.19
CA HIS A 170 -15.90 -9.57 -2.21
C HIS A 170 -15.06 -9.85 -3.46
N GLU A 171 -15.39 -10.95 -4.11
CA GLU A 171 -14.84 -11.31 -5.42
C GLU A 171 -15.49 -10.44 -6.49
N LYS A 172 -14.65 -9.86 -7.36
CA LYS A 172 -15.06 -9.11 -8.54
C LYS A 172 -14.54 -9.84 -9.77
N SER A 173 -15.42 -9.96 -10.75
CA SER A 173 -15.13 -10.61 -12.03
C SER A 173 -15.02 -9.60 -13.16
N ARG A 174 -15.49 -8.38 -12.93
CA ARG A 174 -15.39 -7.26 -13.84
C ARG A 174 -14.59 -6.14 -13.18
N TYR A 175 -13.77 -5.48 -13.98
CA TYR A 175 -13.14 -4.23 -13.60
C TYR A 175 -13.70 -3.10 -14.45
N PHE A 176 -13.67 -1.92 -13.86
CA PHE A 176 -13.85 -0.67 -14.56
C PHE A 176 -12.47 -0.10 -14.78
N ASP A 177 -12.26 0.55 -15.92
CA ASP A 177 -11.00 1.23 -16.22
C ASP A 177 -10.92 2.52 -15.39
N THR A 178 -10.78 2.30 -14.08
CA THR A 178 -10.45 3.29 -13.08
C THR A 178 -8.96 3.18 -12.82
N SER A 179 -8.30 4.27 -12.46
CA SER A 179 -6.85 4.35 -12.27
C SER A 179 -6.25 3.40 -11.21
N CYS A 180 -7.05 2.59 -10.50
CA CYS A 180 -6.54 1.54 -9.63
C CYS A 180 -7.48 0.32 -9.53
N TYR A 181 -6.92 -0.85 -9.20
CA TYR A 181 -7.66 -2.13 -9.14
C TYR A 181 -7.97 -2.59 -7.70
N HIS A 182 -7.82 -1.75 -6.68
CA HIS A 182 -7.97 -2.19 -5.28
C HIS A 182 -9.41 -2.43 -4.83
N LEU A 183 -10.38 -1.70 -5.37
CA LEU A 183 -11.78 -1.73 -4.93
C LEU A 183 -12.72 -2.37 -5.97
N CYS A 184 -13.86 -2.93 -5.55
CA CYS A 184 -14.93 -3.34 -6.46
C CYS A 184 -15.81 -2.14 -6.84
N MET A 185 -16.63 -2.33 -7.88
CA MET A 185 -17.51 -1.29 -8.44
C MET A 185 -18.44 -0.69 -7.37
N ASP A 186 -19.09 -1.53 -6.56
CA ASP A 186 -19.96 -1.08 -5.47
C ASP A 186 -19.21 -0.19 -4.47
N CYS A 187 -17.98 -0.56 -4.10
CA CYS A 187 -17.16 0.20 -3.16
C CYS A 187 -16.70 1.55 -3.74
N VAL A 188 -16.45 1.62 -5.04
CA VAL A 188 -16.13 2.87 -5.74
C VAL A 188 -17.38 3.75 -5.81
N ALA A 189 -18.52 3.20 -6.21
CA ALA A 189 -19.78 3.94 -6.27
C ALA A 189 -20.22 4.46 -4.90
N ASP A 190 -20.09 3.69 -3.83
CA ASP A 190 -20.38 4.17 -2.48
C ASP A 190 -19.48 5.35 -2.07
N ARG A 191 -18.20 5.33 -2.48
CA ARG A 191 -17.32 6.49 -2.27
C ARG A 191 -17.78 7.68 -3.07
N ILE A 192 -18.16 7.48 -4.33
CA ILE A 192 -18.66 8.55 -5.20
C ILE A 192 -19.91 9.19 -4.62
N ARG A 193 -20.88 8.37 -4.18
CA ARG A 193 -22.09 8.85 -3.50
C ARG A 193 -21.74 9.64 -2.24
N SER A 194 -20.79 9.15 -1.45
CA SER A 194 -20.47 9.72 -0.13
C SER A 194 -19.49 10.90 -0.18
N SER A 195 -18.82 11.14 -1.30
CA SER A 195 -17.75 12.13 -1.39
C SER A 195 -18.29 13.50 -1.77
N ALA A 196 -18.06 14.48 -0.88
CA ALA A 196 -18.52 15.84 -1.10
C ALA A 196 -17.64 16.70 -2.01
N SER A 197 -16.39 16.28 -2.22
CA SER A 197 -15.29 17.21 -2.53
C SER A 197 -14.64 17.05 -3.92
N GLY A 198 -15.28 16.40 -4.89
CA GLY A 198 -14.79 16.30 -6.28
C GLY A 198 -13.51 15.49 -6.50
N PHE A 199 -12.66 15.34 -5.48
CA PHE A 199 -11.47 14.49 -5.48
C PHE A 199 -11.80 13.12 -4.92
N ILE A 200 -12.17 12.21 -5.81
CA ILE A 200 -12.50 10.84 -5.43
C ILE A 200 -11.25 10.00 -5.65
N THR A 201 -10.47 9.81 -4.58
CA THR A 201 -9.28 8.98 -4.60
C THR A 201 -9.55 7.60 -3.99
N CYS A 202 -8.76 6.62 -4.42
CA CYS A 202 -8.69 5.31 -3.80
C CYS A 202 -8.14 5.43 -2.37
N PRO A 203 -8.80 4.87 -1.34
CA PRO A 203 -8.28 4.93 0.03
C PRO A 203 -7.04 4.08 0.25
N ILE A 204 -6.72 3.17 -0.66
CA ILE A 204 -5.59 2.25 -0.54
C ILE A 204 -4.32 2.88 -1.11
N CYS A 205 -4.40 3.42 -2.34
CA CYS A 205 -3.24 3.97 -3.04
C CYS A 205 -3.28 5.48 -3.26
N ASN A 206 -4.36 6.15 -2.88
CA ASN A 206 -4.58 7.58 -3.08
C ASN A 206 -4.58 8.07 -4.54
N CYS A 207 -4.60 7.17 -5.53
CA CYS A 207 -4.82 7.54 -6.93
C CYS A 207 -6.22 8.13 -7.10
N ALA A 208 -6.32 9.24 -7.83
CA ALA A 208 -7.61 9.75 -8.30
C ALA A 208 -8.24 8.72 -9.25
N TYR A 209 -9.56 8.54 -9.16
CA TYR A 209 -10.25 7.72 -10.15
C TYR A 209 -10.40 8.51 -11.46
N GLU A 210 -9.95 7.92 -12.56
CA GLU A 210 -10.34 8.33 -13.91
C GLU A 210 -11.77 7.91 -14.25
N ASN A 211 -12.38 8.60 -15.23
CA ASN A 211 -13.69 8.28 -15.79
C ASN A 211 -14.84 8.20 -14.77
N ILE A 212 -14.76 8.96 -13.67
CA ILE A 212 -15.83 9.04 -12.66
C ILE A 212 -17.17 9.43 -13.29
N GLU A 213 -17.17 10.39 -14.22
CA GLU A 213 -18.38 10.85 -14.91
C GLU A 213 -19.02 9.72 -15.72
N GLU A 214 -18.21 8.91 -16.41
CA GLU A 214 -18.71 7.74 -17.16
C GLU A 214 -19.34 6.73 -16.20
N LEU A 215 -18.70 6.46 -15.06
CA LEU A 215 -19.24 5.52 -14.07
C LEU A 215 -20.53 6.05 -13.42
N ALA A 216 -20.60 7.36 -13.15
CA ALA A 216 -21.77 8.01 -12.58
C ALA A 216 -22.97 7.98 -13.54
N ASN A 217 -22.70 8.20 -14.83
CA ASN A 217 -23.69 8.21 -15.90
C ASN A 217 -23.92 6.82 -16.53
N LYS A 218 -23.29 5.76 -16.00
CA LYS A 218 -23.44 4.42 -16.56
C LYS A 218 -24.85 3.90 -16.33
N GLU A 219 -25.62 3.81 -17.40
CA GLU A 219 -26.92 3.19 -17.41
C GLU A 219 -26.80 1.65 -17.41
N LEU A 220 -27.65 1.00 -16.62
CA LEU A 220 -27.78 -0.44 -16.57
C LEU A 220 -29.27 -0.81 -16.62
N VAL A 221 -29.54 -2.00 -17.14
CA VAL A 221 -30.89 -2.57 -17.16
C VAL A 221 -31.04 -3.48 -15.95
N CYS A 222 -32.09 -3.27 -15.16
CA CYS A 222 -32.46 -4.19 -14.09
C CYS A 222 -32.86 -5.54 -14.68
N GLU A 223 -32.15 -6.60 -14.31
CA GLU A 223 -32.34 -7.94 -14.85
C GLU A 223 -33.68 -8.59 -14.46
N ASN A 224 -34.38 -8.04 -13.47
CA ASN A 224 -35.68 -8.55 -13.01
C ASN A 224 -36.87 -7.82 -13.63
N CYS A 225 -36.87 -6.48 -13.62
CA CYS A 225 -38.00 -5.67 -14.07
C CYS A 225 -37.76 -4.89 -15.36
N SER A 226 -36.57 -5.03 -15.97
CA SER A 226 -36.16 -4.37 -17.22
C SER A 226 -36.12 -2.84 -17.19
N ASN A 227 -36.26 -2.22 -16.02
CA ASN A 227 -36.09 -0.77 -15.88
C ASN A 227 -34.63 -0.38 -16.13
N VAL A 228 -34.42 0.65 -16.93
CA VAL A 228 -33.12 1.32 -17.10
C VAL A 228 -32.92 2.29 -15.94
N GLY A 229 -31.73 2.30 -15.36
CA GLY A 229 -31.34 3.28 -14.34
C GLY A 229 -29.84 3.52 -14.33
N TYR A 230 -29.43 4.62 -13.71
CA TYR A 230 -28.03 4.95 -13.48
C TYR A 230 -27.47 4.09 -12.34
N PHE A 231 -26.31 3.46 -12.57
CA PHE A 231 -25.71 2.58 -11.58
C PHE A 231 -25.48 3.27 -10.22
N ILE A 232 -24.90 4.47 -10.27
CA ILE A 232 -24.64 5.26 -9.06
C ILE A 232 -25.92 5.92 -8.56
N GLY A 233 -26.60 6.67 -9.44
CA GLY A 233 -27.75 7.52 -9.08
C GLY A 233 -28.99 6.76 -8.60
N ASP A 234 -29.35 5.66 -9.29
CA ASP A 234 -30.57 4.90 -9.01
C ASP A 234 -30.34 3.71 -8.05
N TYR A 235 -29.20 3.71 -7.34
CA TYR A 235 -28.84 2.67 -6.37
C TYR A 235 -29.00 1.25 -6.95
N MET A 236 -28.49 1.04 -8.16
CA MET A 236 -28.41 -0.30 -8.72
C MET A 236 -27.23 -1.06 -8.11
N ARG A 237 -27.39 -2.38 -7.94
CA ARG A 237 -26.35 -3.23 -7.37
C ARG A 237 -26.20 -4.54 -8.10
N ALA A 238 -24.95 -4.99 -8.18
CA ALA A 238 -24.59 -6.34 -8.58
C ALA A 238 -25.00 -7.37 -7.52
N ILE A 239 -25.50 -8.53 -7.95
CA ILE A 239 -25.73 -9.71 -7.13
C ILE A 239 -25.12 -10.97 -7.77
N ASP A 240 -24.97 -12.04 -6.98
CA ASP A 240 -24.40 -13.33 -7.44
C ASP A 240 -23.03 -13.18 -8.10
N GLY A 241 -22.15 -12.36 -7.51
CA GLY A 241 -20.79 -12.10 -8.02
C GLY A 241 -20.77 -11.28 -9.32
N GLU A 242 -21.56 -10.19 -9.39
CA GLU A 242 -21.64 -9.30 -10.56
C GLU A 242 -22.27 -9.92 -11.81
N LYS A 243 -22.98 -11.04 -11.67
CA LYS A 243 -23.68 -11.71 -12.78
C LYS A 243 -24.98 -11.00 -13.17
N TYR A 244 -25.69 -10.45 -12.20
CA TYR A 244 -26.97 -9.77 -12.42
C TYR A 244 -26.98 -8.42 -11.72
N PHE A 245 -27.66 -7.45 -12.32
CA PHE A 245 -27.88 -6.13 -11.73
C PHE A 245 -29.36 -5.96 -11.39
N LEU A 246 -29.63 -5.54 -10.15
CA LEU A 246 -30.98 -5.25 -9.69
C LEU A 246 -31.09 -3.77 -9.31
N CYS A 247 -32.22 -3.15 -9.64
CA CYS A 247 -32.58 -1.83 -9.13
C CYS A 247 -32.95 -1.92 -7.64
N SER A 248 -32.94 -0.77 -6.95
CA SER A 248 -33.28 -0.65 -5.53
C SER A 248 -34.61 -1.28 -5.15
N THR A 249 -35.65 -1.10 -5.97
CA THR A 249 -36.97 -1.72 -5.76
C THR A 249 -36.90 -3.24 -5.80
N CYS A 250 -36.20 -3.82 -6.78
CA CYS A 250 -36.04 -5.27 -6.88
C CYS A 250 -35.17 -5.84 -5.76
N LEU A 251 -34.16 -5.08 -5.29
CA LEU A 251 -33.36 -5.43 -4.13
C LEU A 251 -34.20 -5.45 -2.85
N TYR A 252 -35.07 -4.45 -2.65
CA TYR A 252 -35.99 -4.39 -1.51
C TYR A 252 -36.93 -5.61 -1.47
N TYR A 253 -37.53 -5.98 -2.60
CA TYR A 253 -38.36 -7.18 -2.68
C TYR A 253 -37.54 -8.45 -2.42
N THR A 254 -36.32 -8.54 -2.97
CA THR A 254 -35.40 -9.67 -2.76
C THR A 254 -35.05 -9.83 -1.28
N GLN A 255 -34.76 -8.73 -0.57
CA GLN A 255 -34.48 -8.70 0.87
C GLN A 255 -35.67 -9.24 1.69
N ASN A 256 -36.87 -8.71 1.44
CA ASN A 256 -38.09 -9.06 2.17
C ASN A 256 -38.54 -10.49 1.92
N GLN A 257 -38.54 -10.93 0.66
CA GLN A 257 -38.95 -12.28 0.29
C GLN A 257 -37.88 -13.33 0.65
N GLY A 258 -36.61 -12.92 0.77
CA GLY A 258 -35.50 -13.84 1.02
C GLY A 258 -35.13 -14.72 -0.17
N ILE A 259 -35.60 -14.36 -1.36
CA ILE A 259 -35.30 -15.04 -2.61
C ILE A 259 -35.14 -13.99 -3.72
N CYS A 260 -34.13 -14.17 -4.57
CA CYS A 260 -33.98 -13.35 -5.77
C CYS A 260 -34.90 -13.89 -6.85
N GLN A 261 -35.88 -13.08 -7.29
CA GLN A 261 -36.87 -13.50 -8.30
C GLN A 261 -36.23 -13.88 -9.65
N LYS A 262 -35.14 -13.19 -10.03
CA LYS A 262 -34.42 -13.47 -11.29
C LYS A 262 -33.68 -14.81 -11.26
N THR A 263 -32.99 -15.13 -10.16
CA THR A 263 -32.14 -16.34 -10.08
C THR A 263 -32.85 -17.51 -9.41
N ASN A 264 -34.00 -17.26 -8.78
CA ASN A 264 -34.71 -18.17 -7.89
C ASN A 264 -33.83 -18.71 -6.74
N LYS A 265 -32.72 -18.04 -6.43
CA LYS A 265 -31.82 -18.43 -5.34
C LYS A 265 -32.26 -17.77 -4.04
N LYS A 266 -32.28 -18.55 -2.95
CA LYS A 266 -32.43 -18.01 -1.60
C LYS A 266 -31.23 -17.15 -1.26
N ILE A 267 -31.48 -15.97 -0.73
CA ILE A 267 -30.41 -15.11 -0.21
C ILE A 267 -30.12 -15.46 1.25
N THR A 268 -28.85 -15.48 1.60
CA THR A 268 -28.35 -15.73 2.95
C THR A 268 -28.71 -14.57 3.89
N LYS A 269 -28.64 -14.81 5.20
CA LYS A 269 -28.78 -13.73 6.20
C LYS A 269 -27.74 -12.63 6.00
N LYS A 270 -26.52 -12.99 5.60
CA LYS A 270 -25.45 -12.04 5.31
C LYS A 270 -25.81 -11.15 4.13
N GLU A 271 -26.26 -11.73 3.02
CA GLU A 271 -26.70 -10.95 1.85
C GLU A 271 -27.91 -10.07 2.16
N LYS A 272 -28.84 -10.51 3.01
CA LYS A 272 -29.95 -9.67 3.48
C LYS A 272 -29.45 -8.42 4.19
N LEU A 273 -28.49 -8.56 5.10
CA LEU A 273 -27.88 -7.43 5.80
C LEU A 273 -27.13 -6.53 4.82
N GLU A 274 -26.34 -7.11 3.92
CA GLU A 274 -25.62 -6.34 2.89
C GLU A 274 -26.57 -5.54 2.00
N ILE A 275 -27.73 -6.10 1.61
CA ILE A 275 -28.76 -5.37 0.84
C ILE A 275 -29.38 -4.25 1.70
N SER A 276 -29.68 -4.53 2.98
CA SER A 276 -30.21 -3.52 3.91
C SER A 276 -29.28 -2.33 4.04
N ASP A 277 -28.01 -2.59 4.37
CA ASP A 277 -26.97 -1.57 4.56
C ASP A 277 -26.73 -0.75 3.28
N PHE A 278 -26.99 -1.35 2.12
CA PHE A 278 -26.88 -0.67 0.84
C PHE A 278 -28.07 0.25 0.58
N LEU A 279 -29.31 -0.22 0.80
CA LEU A 279 -30.54 0.52 0.49
C LEU A 279 -30.89 1.58 1.54
N PHE A 280 -30.54 1.34 2.81
CA PHE A 280 -31.00 2.14 3.93
C PHE A 280 -29.84 2.83 4.66
N GLY A 281 -30.10 4.01 5.20
CA GLY A 281 -29.17 4.78 6.00
C GLY A 281 -29.89 5.42 7.19
N THR A 282 -29.15 5.71 8.26
CA THR A 282 -29.71 6.37 9.44
C THR A 282 -29.68 7.89 9.26
N CYS A 283 -30.80 8.57 9.48
CA CYS A 283 -30.84 10.03 9.51
C CYS A 283 -30.12 10.55 10.76
N GLU A 284 -29.14 11.44 10.57
CA GLU A 284 -28.32 11.99 11.66
C GLU A 284 -29.11 12.88 12.66
N GLU A 285 -30.29 13.35 12.29
CA GLU A 285 -31.13 14.17 13.16
C GLU A 285 -32.14 13.34 13.95
N CYS A 286 -33.01 12.60 13.26
CA CYS A 286 -34.10 11.86 13.91
C CYS A 286 -33.75 10.40 14.26
N GLY A 287 -32.60 9.89 13.83
CA GLY A 287 -32.16 8.51 14.08
C GLY A 287 -32.97 7.44 13.35
N GLN A 288 -33.92 7.81 12.48
CA GLN A 288 -34.71 6.84 11.72
C GLN A 288 -33.89 6.24 10.58
N GLU A 289 -34.10 4.95 10.35
CA GLU A 289 -33.59 4.26 9.17
C GLU A 289 -34.49 4.59 7.97
N VAL A 290 -33.89 5.19 6.94
CA VAL A 290 -34.59 5.70 5.76
C VAL A 290 -33.91 5.18 4.51
N TYR A 291 -34.70 4.95 3.46
CA TYR A 291 -34.16 4.61 2.15
C TYR A 291 -33.21 5.72 1.66
N LYS A 292 -31.99 5.36 1.24
CA LYS A 292 -30.94 6.32 0.89
C LYS A 292 -31.32 7.24 -0.27
N GLY A 293 -32.19 6.81 -1.19
CA GLY A 293 -32.71 7.69 -2.24
C GLY A 293 -33.63 8.81 -1.73
N TYR A 294 -34.03 8.78 -0.46
CA TYR A 294 -34.76 9.87 0.23
C TYR A 294 -33.90 10.59 1.27
N MET A 295 -32.57 10.44 1.18
CA MET A 295 -31.62 11.13 2.04
C MET A 295 -30.86 12.20 1.26
N ARG A 296 -30.66 13.36 1.89
CA ARG A 296 -29.78 14.41 1.40
C ARG A 296 -28.44 14.35 2.14
N LEU A 297 -27.36 14.30 1.37
CA LEU A 297 -26.00 14.24 1.90
C LEU A 297 -25.46 15.64 2.17
N ALA A 298 -24.90 15.84 3.36
CA ALA A 298 -24.29 17.10 3.75
C ALA A 298 -22.90 17.25 3.11
N LYS A 299 -22.63 18.37 2.44
CA LYS A 299 -21.33 18.69 1.85
C LYS A 299 -20.21 18.82 2.89
N CYS A 300 -20.54 19.23 4.10
CA CYS A 300 -19.57 19.56 5.13
C CYS A 300 -18.86 18.34 5.75
N CYS A 301 -19.45 17.14 5.67
CA CYS A 301 -18.94 15.95 6.35
C CYS A 301 -19.26 14.66 5.59
N VAL A 302 -18.24 13.88 5.29
CA VAL A 302 -18.40 12.55 4.66
C VAL A 302 -19.28 11.65 5.52
N GLY A 303 -20.28 11.04 4.89
CA GLY A 303 -21.20 10.08 5.51
C GLY A 303 -22.33 10.70 6.33
N VAL A 304 -22.40 12.03 6.45
CA VAL A 304 -23.49 12.71 7.17
C VAL A 304 -24.67 12.89 6.22
N ALA A 305 -25.82 12.31 6.58
CA ALA A 305 -27.00 12.26 5.74
C ALA A 305 -28.28 12.54 6.55
N PHE A 306 -29.23 13.25 5.95
CA PHE A 306 -30.50 13.62 6.58
C PHE A 306 -31.65 13.13 5.72
N CYS A 307 -32.72 12.62 6.32
CA CYS A 307 -33.94 12.33 5.55
C CYS A 307 -34.56 13.62 5.03
N ASN A 308 -35.33 13.55 3.94
CA ASN A 308 -35.97 14.72 3.34
C ASN A 308 -36.74 15.60 4.35
N ASN A 309 -37.43 14.99 5.33
CA ASN A 309 -38.17 15.73 6.34
C ASN A 309 -37.27 16.55 7.29
N CYS A 310 -36.10 16.00 7.65
CA CYS A 310 -35.17 16.67 8.55
C CYS A 310 -34.29 17.68 7.79
N ALA A 311 -33.98 17.41 6.52
CA ALA A 311 -33.04 18.23 5.75
C ALA A 311 -33.48 19.69 5.60
N ASP A 312 -34.79 19.96 5.59
CA ASP A 312 -35.34 21.31 5.47
C ASP A 312 -35.30 22.09 6.81
N THR A 313 -35.05 21.40 7.93
CA THR A 313 -35.05 21.98 9.28
C THR A 313 -33.65 22.13 9.89
N VAL A 314 -32.71 21.24 9.54
CA VAL A 314 -31.37 21.25 10.11
C VAL A 314 -30.49 22.23 9.35
N GLN A 315 -30.01 23.25 10.05
CA GLN A 315 -29.14 24.28 9.46
C GLN A 315 -27.65 24.09 9.81
N VAL A 316 -27.33 23.35 10.87
CA VAL A 316 -25.96 23.20 11.37
C VAL A 316 -25.62 21.73 11.57
N CYS A 317 -24.48 21.29 11.04
CA CYS A 317 -24.00 19.93 11.19
C CYS A 317 -23.50 19.69 12.61
N ARG A 318 -24.04 18.70 13.32
CA ARG A 318 -23.61 18.36 14.69
C ARG A 318 -22.15 17.89 14.78
N LYS A 319 -21.59 17.38 13.68
CA LYS A 319 -20.23 16.83 13.64
C LYS A 319 -19.15 17.90 13.50
N CYS A 320 -19.36 18.91 12.66
CA CYS A 320 -18.36 19.95 12.39
C CYS A 320 -18.82 21.37 12.76
N MET A 321 -20.05 21.52 13.26
CA MET A 321 -20.67 22.79 13.62
C MET A 321 -20.75 23.82 12.47
N ALA A 322 -20.58 23.40 11.22
CA ALA A 322 -20.72 24.24 10.04
C ALA A 322 -22.17 24.28 9.53
N GLN A 323 -22.51 25.35 8.81
CA GLN A 323 -23.79 25.43 8.11
C GLN A 323 -23.89 24.30 7.07
N ILE A 324 -25.05 23.64 7.02
CA ILE A 324 -25.26 22.52 6.11
C ILE A 324 -25.64 23.03 4.74
N GLU A 325 -24.83 22.67 3.76
CA GLU A 325 -25.23 22.64 2.36
C GLU A 325 -25.41 21.18 1.95
N TYR A 326 -26.39 20.91 1.10
CA TYR A 326 -26.66 19.57 0.59
C TYR A 326 -26.12 19.39 -0.83
N HIS A 327 -25.75 18.18 -1.18
CA HIS A 327 -25.58 17.79 -2.59
C HIS A 327 -26.94 17.83 -3.29
N ASN A 328 -26.95 18.36 -4.52
CA ASN A 328 -28.12 18.35 -5.39
C ASN A 328 -28.44 16.94 -5.87
#